data_AF-T1CIU3-F1
#
_entry.id   AF-T1CIU3-F1
#
_cell.length_a   1.000
_cell.length_b   1.000
_cell.length_c   1.000
_cell.angle_alpha   90.00
_cell.angle_beta   90.00
_cell.angle_gamma   90.00
#
_symmetry.space_group_name_H-M   'P 1'
#
loop_
_entity.id
_entity.type
_entity.pdbx_description
1 polymer ?
#
loop_
_entity_poly.entity_id
_entity_poly.type
_entity_poly.pdbx_seq_one_letter_code
_entity_poly.pdbx_strand_id
1 'polypeptide(L)'
;MAVIKVGAATETELKERKHRMEDAVSATRAAVEEGIVPGGGTVLLLAQKALENVHFEGDEQAGLQIVRRALEEPGRQIANNAGVEGSVVVEKVRT
;
A
#
# COMPACT_ATOMS: atom_id res chain seq x y z
N MET A 1 -26.61 1.34 13.81
CA MET A 1 -25.15 1.36 14.02
C MET A 1 -24.86 0.66 15.34
N ALA A 2 -23.98 -0.35 15.33
CA ALA A 2 -23.51 -0.97 16.56
C ALA A 2 -22.48 -0.06 17.26
N VAL A 3 -22.45 -0.07 18.59
CA VAL A 3 -21.51 0.72 19.40
C VAL A 3 -20.48 -0.20 20.02
N ILE A 4 -19.20 0.01 19.69
CA ILE A 4 -18.07 -0.72 20.28
C ILE A 4 -17.50 0.14 21.41
N LYS A 5 -17.45 -0.40 22.63
CA LYS A 5 -16.83 0.25 23.79
C LYS A 5 -15.42 -0.29 23.99
N VAL A 6 -14.42 0.59 23.94
CA VAL A 6 -13.01 0.25 24.15
C VAL A 6 -12.57 0.80 25.50
N GLY A 7 -11.91 -0.02 26.32
CA GLY A 7 -11.39 0.36 27.64
C GLY A 7 -9.86 0.19 27.74
N ALA A 8 -9.25 0.95 28.65
CA ALA A 8 -7.82 0.90 28.96
C ALA A 8 -7.53 1.38 30.40
N ALA A 9 -6.32 1.12 30.90
CA ALA A 9 -5.92 1.49 32.25
C ALA A 9 -5.48 2.96 32.37
N THR A 10 -4.96 3.54 31.28
CA THR A 10 -4.55 4.96 31.21
C THR A 10 -5.24 5.69 30.06
N GLU A 11 -5.29 7.03 30.12
CA GLU A 11 -5.87 7.86 29.06
C GLU A 11 -5.11 7.70 27.72
N THR A 12 -3.78 7.60 27.77
CA THR A 12 -2.93 7.41 26.58
C THR A 12 -3.23 6.08 25.89
N GLU A 13 -3.32 4.99 26.66
CA GLU A 13 -3.69 3.68 26.13
C GLU A 13 -5.12 3.66 25.59
N LEU A 14 -6.04 4.38 26.24
CA LEU A 14 -7.42 4.49 25.76
C LEU A 14 -7.47 5.13 24.37
N LYS A 15 -6.73 6.23 24.18
CA LYS A 15 -6.63 6.92 22.88
C LYS A 15 -6.00 6.03 21.82
N GLU A 16 -4.89 5.38 22.14
CA GLU A 16 -4.19 4.49 21.20
C GLU A 16 -5.07 3.29 20.79
N ARG A 17 -5.72 2.62 21.74
CA ARG A 17 -6.62 1.50 21.45
C ARG A 17 -7.85 1.94 20.66
N LYS A 18 -8.37 3.14 20.94
CA LYS A 18 -9.49 3.71 20.20
C LYS A 18 -9.11 3.94 18.73
N HIS A 19 -7.97 4.59 18.46
CA HIS A 19 -7.51 4.80 17.07
C HIS A 19 -7.28 3.48 16.34
N ARG A 20 -6.65 2.49 16.98
CA ARG A 20 -6.47 1.16 16.38
C ARG A 20 -7.81 0.48 16.04
N MET A 21 -8.82 0.63 16.90
CA MET A 21 -10.15 0.09 16.65
C MET A 21 -10.85 0.81 15.50
N GLU A 22 -10.73 2.14 15.44
CA GLU A 22 -11.30 2.95 14.36
C GLU A 22 -10.68 2.59 13.00
N ASP A 23 -9.36 2.46 12.95
CA ASP A 23 -8.63 2.02 11.75
C ASP A 23 -9.04 0.60 11.32
N ALA A 24 -9.14 -0.34 12.26
CA ALA A 24 -9.54 -1.72 11.97
C ALA A 24 -10.97 -1.80 11.41
N VAL A 25 -11.91 -1.04 11.97
CA VAL A 25 -13.29 -0.99 11.47
C VAL A 25 -13.34 -0.35 10.08
N SER A 26 -12.56 0.71 9.86
CA SER A 26 -12.48 1.36 8.54
C SER A 26 -11.90 0.42 7.48
N ALA A 27 -10.76 -0.22 7.77
CA ALA A 27 -10.08 -1.12 6.85
C ALA A 27 -10.92 -2.35 6.49
N THR A 28 -11.61 -2.94 7.47
CA THR A 28 -12.47 -4.11 7.21
C THR A 28 -13.71 -3.76 6.39
N ARG A 29 -14.28 -2.56 6.56
CA ARG A 29 -15.37 -2.08 5.70
C ARG A 29 -14.90 -1.87 4.26
N ALA A 30 -13.79 -1.16 4.07
CA ALA A 30 -13.21 -0.95 2.75
C ALA A 30 -12.91 -2.28 2.03
N ALA A 31 -12.33 -3.25 2.75
CA ALA A 31 -12.06 -4.59 2.21
C ALA A 31 -13.33 -5.35 1.77
N VAL A 32 -14.47 -5.13 2.45
CA VAL A 32 -15.75 -5.75 2.07
C VAL A 32 -16.36 -5.04 0.87
N GLU A 33 -16.23 -3.72 0.76
CA GLU A 33 -16.82 -2.91 -0.30
C GLU A 33 -16.06 -2.96 -1.63
N GLU A 34 -14.73 -2.85 -1.59
CA GLU A 34 -13.86 -2.74 -2.77
C GLU A 34 -13.09 -4.04 -3.07
N GLY A 35 -13.17 -5.02 -2.17
CA GLY A 35 -12.39 -6.25 -2.24
C GLY A 35 -10.99 -6.10 -1.64
N ILE A 36 -10.20 -7.16 -1.77
CA ILE A 36 -8.85 -7.25 -1.19
C ILE A 36 -7.81 -7.52 -2.27
N VAL A 37 -6.63 -6.95 -2.08
CA VAL A 37 -5.46 -7.14 -2.95
C VAL A 37 -4.21 -7.45 -2.11
N PRO A 38 -3.15 -8.03 -2.71
CA PRO A 38 -1.88 -8.22 -2.01
C PRO A 38 -1.29 -6.90 -1.49
N GLY A 39 -1.03 -6.83 -0.18
CA GLY A 39 -0.44 -5.66 0.47
C GLY A 39 1.08 -5.52 0.25
N GLY A 40 1.73 -4.77 1.15
CA GLY A 40 3.19 -4.64 1.18
C GLY A 40 3.80 -3.98 -0.07
N GLY A 41 3.03 -3.17 -0.80
CA GLY A 41 3.46 -2.58 -2.07
C GLY A 41 3.51 -3.56 -3.26
N THR A 42 3.18 -4.84 -3.05
CA THR A 42 3.26 -5.88 -4.10
C THR A 42 2.27 -5.63 -5.22
N VAL A 43 1.01 -5.27 -4.90
CA VAL A 43 0.00 -4.99 -5.93
C VAL A 43 0.41 -3.85 -6.87
N LEU A 44 1.12 -2.84 -6.37
CA LEU A 44 1.57 -1.70 -7.18
C LEU A 44 2.64 -2.12 -8.20
N LEU A 45 3.54 -3.02 -7.81
CA LEU A 45 4.51 -3.64 -8.72
C LEU A 45 3.82 -4.48 -9.80
N LEU A 46 2.84 -5.30 -9.40
CA LEU A 46 2.08 -6.13 -10.34
C LEU A 46 1.25 -5.28 -11.32
N ALA A 47 0.72 -4.14 -10.86
CA ALA A 47 -0.03 -3.21 -11.70
C ALA A 47 0.80 -2.61 -12.85
N GLN A 48 2.14 -2.60 -12.75
CA GLN A 48 3.01 -2.18 -13.85
C GLN A 48 2.76 -2.98 -15.14
N LYS A 49 2.33 -4.24 -15.03
CA LYS A 49 2.01 -5.11 -16.20
C LYS A 49 0.89 -4.52 -17.06
N ALA A 50 -0.08 -3.83 -16.45
CA ALA A 50 -1.16 -3.18 -17.19
C ALA A 50 -0.66 -2.01 -18.07
N LEU A 51 0.52 -1.47 -17.76
CA LEU A 51 1.15 -0.35 -18.46
C LEU A 51 2.14 -0.80 -19.54
N GLU A 52 2.33 -2.11 -19.76
CA GLU A 52 3.31 -2.63 -20.73
C GLU A 52 2.89 -2.40 -22.18
N ASN A 53 1.58 -2.53 -22.46
CA ASN A 53 1.03 -2.39 -23.81
C ASN A 53 0.45 -0.99 -24.08
N VAL A 54 0.71 -0.03 -23.19
CA VAL A 54 0.26 1.35 -23.33
C VAL A 54 1.38 2.16 -23.96
N HIS A 55 1.09 2.82 -25.08
CA HIS A 55 2.04 3.63 -25.81
C HIS A 55 1.46 5.01 -26.06
N PHE A 56 2.24 6.02 -25.71
CA PHE A 56 1.94 7.42 -26.02
C PHE A 56 3.09 8.04 -26.83
N GLU A 57 2.90 9.26 -27.30
CA GLU A 57 3.93 10.03 -28.00
C GLU A 57 4.39 11.22 -27.15
N GLY A 58 5.64 11.65 -27.36
CA GLY A 58 6.19 12.83 -26.70
C GLY A 58 6.14 12.77 -25.16
N ASP A 59 5.64 13.85 -24.55
CA ASP A 59 5.67 14.05 -23.09
C ASP A 59 4.81 13.05 -22.32
N GLU A 60 3.73 12.55 -22.93
CA GLU A 60 2.87 11.55 -22.30
C GLU A 60 3.60 10.22 -22.09
N GLN A 61 4.50 9.85 -23.00
CA GLN A 61 5.33 8.66 -22.84
C GLN A 61 6.31 8.83 -21.67
N ALA A 62 6.88 10.02 -21.50
CA ALA A 62 7.70 10.34 -20.34
C ALA A 62 6.88 10.25 -19.04
N GLY A 63 5.66 10.77 -19.04
CA GLY A 63 4.70 10.63 -17.94
C GLY A 63 4.42 9.18 -17.57
N LEU A 64 4.18 8.31 -18.56
CA LEU A 64 4.00 6.88 -18.34
C LEU A 64 5.21 6.24 -17.65
N GLN A 65 6.43 6.57 -18.08
CA GLN A 65 7.65 6.04 -17.45
C GLN A 65 7.82 6.53 -16.00
N ILE A 66 7.47 7.79 -15.72
CA ILE A 66 7.48 8.33 -14.36
C ILE A 66 6.49 7.55 -13.48
N VAL A 67 5.26 7.32 -13.95
CA VAL A 67 4.26 6.55 -13.20
C VAL A 67 4.73 5.11 -12.98
N ARG A 68 5.28 4.45 -14.01
CA ARG A 68 5.85 3.10 -13.87
C ARG A 68 6.89 3.06 -12.77
N ARG A 69 7.84 4.00 -12.76
CA ARG A 69 8.87 4.08 -11.71
C ARG A 69 8.29 4.47 -10.34
N ALA A 70 7.26 5.29 -10.26
CA ALA A 70 6.66 5.65 -8.98
C ALA A 70 6.01 4.44 -8.28
N LEU A 71 5.44 3.50 -9.05
CA LEU A 71 4.78 2.31 -8.52
C LEU A 71 5.71 1.34 -7.78
N GLU A 72 7.02 1.39 -8.02
CA GLU A 72 8.00 0.54 -7.31
C GLU A 72 8.52 1.14 -6.00
N GLU A 73 8.41 2.46 -5.82
CA GLU A 73 8.97 3.14 -4.65
C GLU A 73 8.35 2.68 -3.31
N PRO A 74 7.04 2.40 -3.19
CA PRO A 74 6.47 1.91 -1.94
C PRO A 74 7.09 0.57 -1.49
N GLY A 75 7.27 -0.37 -2.42
CA GLY A 75 7.92 -1.66 -2.14
C GLY A 75 9.39 -1.47 -1.75
N ARG A 76 10.10 -0.58 -2.46
CA ARG A 76 11.50 -0.24 -2.14
C ARG A 76 11.64 0.39 -0.76
N GLN A 77 10.74 1.31 -0.39
CA GLN A 77 10.76 1.98 0.90
C GLN A 77 10.50 0.99 2.05
N ILE A 78 9.54 0.07 1.88
CA ILE A 78 9.26 -0.98 2.86
C ILE A 78 10.50 -1.86 3.06
N ALA A 79 11.15 -2.29 1.98
CA ALA A 79 12.36 -3.09 2.02
C ALA A 79 13.53 -2.35 2.72
N ASN A 80 13.76 -1.08 2.36
CA ASN A 80 14.81 -0.27 2.98
C ASN A 80 14.56 -0.05 4.48
N ASN A 81 13.30 0.20 4.88
CA ASN A 81 12.91 0.33 6.29
C ASN A 81 13.11 -0.99 7.07
N ALA A 82 13.08 -2.13 6.38
CA ALA A 82 13.36 -3.45 6.94
C ALA A 82 14.87 -3.81 6.93
N GLY A 83 15.75 -2.90 6.48
CA GLY A 83 17.20 -3.11 6.48
C GLY A 83 17.72 -4.00 5.35
N VAL A 84 16.92 -4.21 4.30
CA VAL A 84 17.32 -4.96 3.09
C VAL A 84 17.33 -4.05 1.87
N GLU A 85 18.10 -4.44 0.84
CA GLU A 85 18.24 -3.62 -0.36
C GLU A 85 16.96 -3.64 -1.20
N GLY A 86 16.25 -2.50 -1.28
CA GLY A 86 14.94 -2.45 -1.91
C GLY A 86 14.93 -2.66 -3.42
N SER A 87 16.03 -2.38 -4.13
CA SER A 87 16.21 -2.72 -5.56
C SER A 87 16.10 -4.23 -5.79
N VAL A 88 16.79 -5.03 -4.97
CA VAL A 88 16.80 -6.50 -5.04
C VAL A 88 15.42 -7.06 -4.72
N VAL A 89 14.73 -6.51 -3.72
CA VAL A 89 13.37 -6.94 -3.34
C VAL A 89 12.37 -6.64 -4.45
N VAL A 90 12.39 -5.42 -5.01
CA VAL A 90 11.50 -5.03 -6.11
C VAL A 90 11.71 -5.95 -7.32
N GLU A 91 12.95 -6.22 -7.70
CA GLU A 91 13.26 -7.07 -8.85
C GLU A 91 12.80 -8.52 -8.64
N LYS A 92 12.99 -9.05 -7.41
CA LYS A 92 12.52 -10.39 -7.04
C LYS A 92 11.00 -10.52 -7.02
N VAL A 93 10.26 -9.46 -6.74
CA VAL A 93 8.79 -9.47 -6.75
C VAL A 93 8.23 -9.31 -8.16
N ARG A 94 8.99 -8.67 -9.06
CA ARG A 94 8.62 -8.47 -10.46
C ARG A 94 8.75 -9.76 -11.30
N THR A 95 9.71 -10.61 -10.94
CA THR A 95 9.99 -11.92 -11.57
C THR A 95 9.06 -13.02 -11.06
#